data_AF-A0A2A4YE77-F1
#
_entry.id   AF-A0A2A4YE77-F1
#
_cell.length_a   1.000
_cell.length_b   1.000
_cell.length_c   1.000
_cell.angle_alpha   90.00
_cell.angle_beta   90.00
_cell.angle_gamma   90.00
#
_symmetry.space_group_name_H-M   'P 1'
#
loop_
_entity.id
_entity.type
_entity.pdbx_description
1 polymer ?
#
loop_
_entity_poly.entity_id
_entity_poly.type
_entity_poly.pdbx_seq_one_letter_code
_entity_poly.pdbx_strand_id
1 'polypeptide(L)'
;MKILFITSSHNGLSQRAWAELSAKGHMIKIQLATSNEAMINAVSAFKPDLILAPFLKKAIPDSIWKSTTSLIVHPGIKGDRGPSSLDWAVMSQKTEWGVTVLQADEEMD
;
A
#
# COMPACT_ATOMS: atom_id res chain seq x y z
N MET A 1 -10.62 8.24 11.58
CA MET A 1 -9.28 7.64 11.71
C MET A 1 -8.27 8.48 10.94
N LYS A 2 -7.02 8.46 11.37
CA LYS A 2 -5.85 9.01 10.69
C LYS A 2 -5.20 7.90 9.85
N ILE A 3 -5.24 8.05 8.53
CA ILE A 3 -4.69 7.07 7.60
C ILE A 3 -3.48 7.68 6.89
N LEU A 4 -2.34 7.02 6.97
CA LEU A 4 -1.16 7.43 6.21
C LEU A 4 -1.08 6.60 4.94
N PHE A 5 -1.09 7.27 3.80
CA PHE A 5 -0.76 6.62 2.54
C PHE A 5 0.75 6.60 2.38
N ILE A 6 1.35 5.42 2.25
CA ILE A 6 2.74 5.27 1.85
C ILE A 6 2.74 4.70 0.44
N THR A 7 3.15 5.51 -0.55
CA THR A 7 3.05 5.11 -1.96
C THR A 7 4.24 5.57 -2.78
N SER A 8 4.61 4.82 -3.81
CA SER A 8 5.69 5.23 -4.74
C SER A 8 5.28 6.41 -5.63
N SER A 9 3.99 6.60 -5.89
CA SER A 9 3.47 7.79 -6.56
C SER A 9 2.00 7.99 -6.22
N HIS A 10 1.53 9.25 -6.21
CA HIS A 10 0.11 9.54 -6.01
C HIS A 10 -0.68 9.34 -7.33
N ASN A 11 -0.74 8.09 -7.79
CA ASN A 11 -1.39 7.66 -9.03
C ASN A 11 -2.92 7.56 -8.92
N GLY A 12 -3.59 7.18 -10.01
CA GLY A 12 -5.05 7.07 -10.06
C GLY A 12 -5.68 6.18 -8.98
N LEU A 13 -5.06 5.04 -8.65
CA LEU A 13 -5.55 4.16 -7.58
C LEU A 13 -5.48 4.85 -6.20
N SER A 14 -4.34 5.47 -5.89
CA SER A 14 -4.18 6.20 -4.63
C SER A 14 -5.08 7.45 -4.56
N GLN A 15 -5.32 8.15 -5.67
CA GLN A 15 -6.25 9.28 -5.71
C GLN A 15 -7.70 8.83 -5.49
N ARG A 16 -8.11 7.71 -6.12
CA ARG A 16 -9.44 7.14 -5.91
C ARG A 16 -9.63 6.72 -4.45
N ALA A 17 -8.67 6.00 -3.87
CA ALA A 17 -8.72 5.61 -2.46
C ALA A 17 -8.77 6.82 -1.52
N TRP A 18 -7.99 7.87 -1.82
CA TRP A 18 -8.00 9.12 -1.06
C TRP A 18 -9.38 9.79 -1.11
N ALA A 19 -10.00 9.89 -2.29
CA ALA A 19 -11.31 10.51 -2.45
C ALA A 19 -12.40 9.76 -1.66
N GLU A 20 -12.45 8.43 -1.78
CA GLU A 20 -13.44 7.59 -1.10
C GLU A 20 -13.30 7.64 0.42
N LEU A 21 -12.07 7.55 0.94
CA LEU A 21 -11.81 7.57 2.38
C LEU A 21 -11.97 8.98 2.96
N SER A 22 -11.61 10.02 2.21
CA SER A 22 -11.83 11.41 2.64
C SER A 22 -13.32 11.73 2.72
N ALA A 23 -14.11 11.28 1.74
CA ALA A 23 -15.57 11.43 1.73
C ALA A 23 -16.24 10.74 2.93
N LYS A 24 -15.62 9.68 3.48
CA LYS A 24 -16.05 9.00 4.71
C LYS A 24 -15.57 9.67 6.00
N GLY A 25 -14.90 10.82 5.91
CA GLY A 25 -14.44 11.59 7.07
C GLY A 25 -13.12 11.11 7.68
N HIS A 26 -12.35 10.28 6.98
CA HIS A 26 -11.00 9.91 7.43
C HIS A 26 -10.00 11.06 7.17
N MET A 27 -9.04 11.25 8.08
CA MET A 27 -7.94 12.20 7.89
C MET A 27 -6.81 11.47 7.17
N ILE A 28 -6.49 11.89 5.95
CA ILE A 28 -5.50 11.20 5.12
C ILE A 28 -4.30 12.11 4.87
N LYS A 29 -3.10 11.59 5.12
CA LYS A 29 -1.84 12.21 4.68
C LYS A 29 -1.16 11.29 3.67
N ILE A 30 -0.54 11.87 2.65
CA ILE A 30 0.20 11.13 1.63
C ILE A 30 1.70 11.32 1.88
N GLN A 31 2.41 10.20 1.95
CA GLN A 31 3.85 10.13 2.03
C GLN A 31 4.39 9.35 0.82
N LEU A 32 5.26 9.97 0.05
CA LEU A 32 5.97 9.27 -1.01
C LEU A 32 7.05 8.36 -0.40
N ALA A 33 7.13 7.12 -0.90
CA ALA A 33 8.07 6.09 -0.45
C ALA A 33 9.49 6.31 -1.03
N THR A 34 10.07 7.49 -0.79
CA THR A 34 11.38 7.90 -1.33
C THR A 34 12.56 7.28 -0.57
N SER A 35 12.48 7.22 0.77
CA SER A 35 13.51 6.61 1.63
C SER A 35 12.88 5.99 2.88
N ASN A 36 13.62 5.08 3.54
CA ASN A 36 13.17 4.47 4.79
C ASN A 36 12.98 5.53 5.87
N GLU A 37 13.94 6.44 5.98
CA GLU A 37 13.90 7.56 6.91
C GLU A 37 12.71 8.49 6.67
N ALA A 38 12.39 8.80 5.41
CA ALA A 38 11.22 9.62 5.08
C ALA A 38 9.90 8.93 5.50
N MET A 39 9.78 7.61 5.29
CA MET A 39 8.63 6.83 5.72
C MET A 39 8.51 6.79 7.25
N ILE A 40 9.62 6.51 7.97
CA ILE A 40 9.66 6.46 9.43
C ILE A 40 9.30 7.82 10.04
N ASN A 41 9.87 8.90 9.51
CA ASN A 41 9.59 10.26 9.97
C ASN A 41 8.13 10.64 9.74
N ALA A 42 7.54 10.24 8.61
CA ALA A 42 6.13 10.48 8.34
C ALA A 42 5.21 9.75 9.32
N VAL A 43 5.52 8.49 9.65
CA VAL A 43 4.77 7.71 10.65
C VAL A 43 4.91 8.34 12.03
N SER A 44 6.12 8.69 12.46
CA SER A 44 6.37 9.32 13.77
C SER A 44 5.66 10.67 13.92
N ALA A 45 5.72 11.51 12.90
CA ALA A 45 5.09 12.83 12.91
C ALA A 45 3.57 12.75 12.81
N PHE A 46 3.04 11.88 11.95
CA PHE A 46 1.61 11.81 11.70
C PHE A 46 0.89 10.93 12.70
N LYS A 47 1.52 9.92 13.32
CA LYS A 47 0.91 8.93 14.23
C LYS A 47 -0.42 8.39 13.67
N PRO A 48 -0.38 7.65 12.54
CA PRO A 48 -1.57 7.09 11.92
C PRO A 48 -2.17 5.94 12.74
N ASP A 49 -3.48 5.77 12.64
CA ASP A 49 -4.19 4.58 13.12
C ASP A 49 -4.02 3.41 12.14
N LEU A 50 -3.77 3.70 10.86
CA LEU A 50 -3.64 2.74 9.77
C LEU A 50 -2.69 3.27 8.69
N ILE A 51 -1.87 2.39 8.12
CA ILE A 51 -1.11 2.67 6.90
C ILE A 51 -1.77 1.93 5.73
N LEU A 52 -2.01 2.65 4.64
CA LEU A 52 -2.46 2.08 3.38
C LEU A 52 -1.38 2.30 2.32
N ALA A 53 -1.04 1.27 1.57
CA ALA A 53 -0.09 1.30 0.48
C ALA A 53 -0.78 0.88 -0.83
N PRO A 54 -1.44 1.81 -1.54
CA PRO A 54 -2.15 1.50 -2.77
C PRO A 54 -1.22 1.14 -3.94
N PHE A 55 0.04 1.56 -3.87
CA PHE A 55 1.04 1.31 -4.90
C PHE A 55 2.44 1.48 -4.33
N LEU A 56 3.24 0.41 -4.31
CA LEU A 56 4.60 0.42 -3.80
C LEU A 56 5.55 -0.31 -4.76
N LYS A 57 6.74 0.27 -4.94
CA LYS A 57 7.92 -0.35 -5.56
C LYS A 57 9.01 -0.68 -4.53
N LYS A 58 8.82 -0.24 -3.28
CA LYS A 58 9.78 -0.39 -2.20
C LYS A 58 9.06 -0.92 -0.97
N ALA A 59 9.72 -1.83 -0.27
CA ALA A 59 9.21 -2.39 0.98
C ALA A 59 9.00 -1.32 2.04
N ILE A 60 7.97 -1.51 2.87
CA ILE A 60 7.78 -0.74 4.09
C ILE A 60 8.79 -1.28 5.14
N PRO A 61 9.56 -0.43 5.83
CA PRO A 61 10.45 -0.84 6.91
C PRO A 61 9.73 -1.64 8.00
N ASP A 62 10.40 -2.64 8.55
CA ASP A 62 9.90 -3.48 9.66
C ASP A 62 9.51 -2.69 10.89
N SER A 63 10.30 -1.68 11.26
CA SER A 63 9.99 -0.75 12.35
C SER A 63 8.63 -0.06 12.21
N ILE A 64 8.12 0.07 10.99
CA ILE A 64 6.80 0.63 10.70
C ILE A 64 5.73 -0.45 10.80
N TRP A 65 5.80 -1.52 10.01
CA TRP A 65 4.69 -2.47 9.93
C TRP A 65 4.57 -3.38 11.15
N LYS A 66 5.65 -3.57 11.93
CA LYS A 66 5.60 -4.24 13.24
C LYS A 66 4.88 -3.41 14.31
N SER A 67 4.82 -2.08 14.15
CA SER A 67 4.23 -1.16 15.14
C SER A 67 2.88 -0.61 14.72
N THR A 68 2.61 -0.49 13.42
CA THR A 68 1.38 0.06 12.86
C THR A 68 0.86 -0.83 11.75
N THR A 69 -0.40 -1.26 11.87
CA THR A 69 -1.06 -2.06 10.83
C THR A 69 -0.90 -1.41 9.46
N SER A 70 -0.28 -2.14 8.55
CA SER A 70 0.09 -1.68 7.22
C SER A 70 -0.55 -2.59 6.18
N LEU A 71 -1.48 -2.04 5.41
CA LEU A 71 -2.21 -2.77 4.37
C LEU A 71 -1.68 -2.40 2.99
N ILE A 72 -1.28 -3.40 2.21
CA ILE A 72 -0.72 -3.26 0.86
C ILE A 72 -1.76 -3.77 -0.15
N VAL A 73 -2.02 -2.98 -1.18
CA VAL A 73 -2.86 -3.41 -2.30
C VAL A 73 -1.99 -4.15 -3.31
N HIS A 74 -2.26 -5.44 -3.48
CA HIS A 74 -1.61 -6.31 -4.45
C HIS A 74 -2.51 -6.50 -5.68
N PRO A 75 -2.03 -6.23 -6.91
CA PRO A 75 -2.81 -6.42 -8.13
C PRO A 75 -2.81 -7.88 -8.60
N GLY A 76 -3.02 -8.81 -7.66
CA GLY A 76 -3.07 -10.26 -7.87
C GLY A 76 -4.06 -10.93 -6.93
N ILE A 77 -4.51 -12.13 -7.30
CA ILE A 77 -5.39 -12.99 -6.48
C ILE A 77 -4.68 -13.50 -5.22
N LYS A 78 -5.42 -14.07 -4.27
CA LYS A 78 -4.83 -14.65 -3.06
C LYS A 78 -3.80 -15.74 -3.43
N GLY A 79 -2.58 -15.60 -2.91
CA GLY A 79 -1.47 -16.51 -3.15
C GLY A 79 -0.61 -16.14 -4.37
N ASP A 80 -1.03 -15.17 -5.18
CA ASP A 80 -0.17 -14.53 -6.18
C ASP A 80 0.85 -13.63 -5.47
N ARG A 81 2.11 -13.69 -5.91
CA ARG A 81 3.27 -13.09 -5.24
C ARG A 81 4.21 -12.48 -6.27
N GLY A 82 5.07 -11.57 -5.81
CA GLY A 82 6.10 -10.92 -6.60
C GLY A 82 5.62 -9.71 -7.41
N PRO A 83 6.56 -9.02 -8.08
CA PRO A 83 6.25 -7.88 -8.92
C PRO A 83 5.58 -8.31 -10.23
N SER A 84 4.89 -7.36 -10.88
CA SER A 84 4.36 -7.53 -12.24
C SER A 84 3.25 -8.58 -12.39
N SER A 85 2.43 -8.80 -11.35
CA SER A 85 1.29 -9.74 -11.36
C SER A 85 0.35 -9.56 -12.57
N LEU A 86 0.03 -8.32 -12.93
CA LEU A 86 -0.83 -8.04 -14.08
C LEU A 86 -0.16 -8.39 -15.41
N ASP A 87 1.13 -8.09 -15.55
CA ASP A 87 1.91 -8.46 -16.73
C ASP A 87 1.87 -9.98 -16.94
N TRP A 88 2.12 -10.75 -15.87
CA TRP A 88 2.06 -12.21 -15.90
C TRP A 88 0.66 -12.74 -16.20
N ALA A 89 -0.38 -12.16 -15.59
CA ALA A 89 -1.76 -12.55 -15.84
C ALA A 89 -2.14 -12.36 -17.32
N VAL A 90 -1.74 -11.23 -17.91
CA VAL A 90 -1.98 -10.92 -19.34
C VAL A 90 -1.18 -11.84 -20.25
N MET A 91 0.13 -12.00 -19.99
CA MET A 91 0.99 -12.89 -20.78
C MET A 91 0.55 -14.35 -20.73
N SER A 92 0.03 -14.78 -19.58
CA SER A 92 -0.52 -16.13 -19.37
C SER A 92 -1.98 -16.27 -19.79
N GLN A 93 -2.56 -15.24 -20.41
CA GLN A 93 -3.94 -15.21 -20.91
C GLN A 93 -4.97 -15.66 -19.86
N LYS A 94 -4.79 -15.21 -18.61
CA LYS A 94 -5.76 -15.50 -17.54
C LYS A 94 -7.10 -14.85 -17.88
N THR A 95 -8.15 -15.67 -17.97
CA THR A 95 -9.51 -15.20 -18.29
C THR A 95 -10.20 -14.55 -17.09
N GLU A 96 -9.74 -14.87 -15.89
CA GLU A 96 -10.17 -14.26 -14.63
C GLU A 96 -8.94 -13.85 -13.84
N TRP A 97 -9.06 -12.72 -13.15
CA TRP A 97 -8.02 -12.20 -12.27
C TRP A 97 -8.66 -11.49 -11.07
N GLY A 98 -7.83 -10.94 -10.20
CA GLY A 98 -8.32 -10.25 -9.01
C GLY A 98 -7.28 -9.37 -8.35
N VAL A 99 -7.66 -8.86 -7.20
CA VAL A 99 -6.84 -8.01 -6.35
C VAL A 99 -6.94 -8.51 -4.92
N THR A 100 -5.88 -8.33 -4.16
CA THR A 100 -5.84 -8.69 -2.74
C THR A 100 -5.35 -7.51 -1.92
N VAL A 101 -5.84 -7.39 -0.69
CA VAL A 101 -5.28 -6.49 0.31
C VAL A 101 -4.58 -7.35 1.35
N LEU A 102 -3.28 -7.16 1.48
CA LEU A 102 -2.40 -7.98 2.31
C LEU A 102 -1.89 -7.12 3.46
N GLN A 103 -1.72 -7.72 4.64
CA GLN A 103 -1.04 -7.04 5.73
C GLN A 103 0.46 -7.28 5.60
N ALA A 104 1.25 -6.22 5.70
CA ALA A 104 2.71 -6.34 5.66
C ALA A 104 3.23 -7.20 6.83
N ASP A 105 4.15 -8.11 6.52
CA ASP A 105 4.77 -9.09 7.43
C ASP A 105 6.26 -9.33 7.04
N GLU A 106 6.95 -10.23 7.73
CA GLU A 106 8.34 -10.66 7.48
C GLU A 106 8.49 -11.37 6.13
N GLU A 107 7.47 -12.10 5.67
CA GLU A 107 7.44 -12.64 4.31
C GLU A 107 7.10 -11.52 3.33
N MET A 108 8.05 -11.18 2.45
CA MET A 108 7.70 -10.46 1.23
C MET A 108 6.80 -11.35 0.37
N ASP A 109 5.63 -10.84 0.01
CA ASP A 109 4.93 -11.32 -1.17
C ASP A 109 5.72 -10.95 -2.43
#